data_AF-A0A4P0Y589-F1
#
_entry.id   AF-A0A4P0Y589-F1
#
_cell.length_a   1.000
_cell.length_b   1.000
_cell.length_c   1.000
_cell.angle_alpha   90.00
_cell.angle_beta   90.00
_cell.angle_gamma   90.00
#
_symmetry.space_group_name_H-M   'P 1'
#
loop_
_entity.id
_entity.type
_entity.pdbx_description
1 polymer ?
#
loop_
_entity_poly.entity_id
_entity_poly.type
_entity_poly.pdbx_seq_one_letter_code
_entity_poly.pdbx_strand_id
1 'polypeptide(L)' 'MLKVESVQQAWQQWLNKLPPNRREDDDVREIRWMIEELRVSFFAQQLGTPYPISDKRVLQAMEQITP' A
#
# COMPACT_ATOMS: atom_id res chain seq x y z
N MET A 1 13.37 -2.52 8.07
CA MET A 1 12.43 -1.40 7.91
C MET A 1 11.05 -1.93 8.33
N LEU A 2 10.87 -2.16 9.64
CA LEU A 2 9.79 -3.04 10.15
C LEU A 2 8.37 -2.58 9.76
N LYS A 3 8.17 -1.28 9.58
CA LYS A 3 6.86 -0.70 9.22
C LYS A 3 6.43 -1.03 7.79
N VAL A 4 7.33 -0.88 6.81
CA VAL A 4 7.05 -1.25 5.41
C VAL A 4 6.76 -2.74 5.32
N GLU A 5 7.59 -3.56 5.96
CA GLU A 5 7.45 -5.02 5.95
C GLU A 5 6.08 -5.44 6.51
N SER A 6 5.63 -4.82 7.61
CA SER A 6 4.30 -5.07 8.18
C SER A 6 3.16 -4.70 7.23
N VAL A 7 3.24 -3.53 6.56
CA VAL A 7 2.22 -3.12 5.58
C VAL A 7 2.21 -4.06 4.37
N GLN A 8 3.39 -4.49 3.91
CA GLN A 8 3.52 -5.41 2.78
C GLN A 8 2.94 -6.80 3.10
N GLN A 9 3.10 -7.29 4.33
CA GLN A 9 2.44 -8.52 4.80
C GLN A 9 0.92 -8.37 4.83
N ALA A 10 0.41 -7.25 5.35
CA ALA A 10 -1.03 -6.97 5.36
C ALA A 10 -1.60 -6.92 3.93
N TRP A 11 -0.90 -6.26 3.01
CA TRP A 11 -1.25 -6.21 1.59
C TRP A 11 -1.28 -7.59 0.94
N GLN A 12 -0.29 -8.45 1.19
CA GLN A 12 -0.30 -9.82 0.66
C GLN A 12 -1.50 -10.63 1.17
N GLN A 13 -1.81 -10.53 2.47
CA GLN A 13 -2.97 -11.21 3.04
C GLN A 13 -4.30 -10.69 2.46
N TRP A 14 -4.41 -9.38 2.25
CA TRP A 14 -5.57 -8.74 1.64
C TRP A 14 -5.70 -9.12 0.16
N LEU A 15 -4.62 -9.08 -0.62
CA LEU A 15 -4.60 -9.47 -2.04
C LEU A 15 -5.01 -10.94 -2.26
N ASN A 16 -4.64 -11.82 -1.33
CA ASN A 16 -5.03 -13.22 -1.38
C ASN A 16 -6.53 -13.46 -1.15
N LYS A 17 -7.23 -12.53 -0.49
CA LYS A 17 -8.69 -12.57 -0.33
C LYS A 17 -9.43 -12.12 -1.58
N LEU A 18 -8.79 -11.31 -2.43
CA LEU A 18 -9.39 -10.82 -3.66
C LEU A 18 -9.49 -11.93 -4.73
N PRO A 19 -10.61 -11.98 -5.47
CA PRO A 19 -10.73 -12.78 -6.69
C PRO A 19 -9.59 -12.49 -7.67
N PRO A 20 -9.04 -13.50 -8.38
CA PRO A 20 -7.90 -13.31 -9.29
C PRO A 20 -8.11 -12.23 -10.36
N ASN A 21 -9.34 -12.07 -10.84
CA ASN A 21 -9.73 -11.05 -11.82
C ASN A 21 -9.68 -9.63 -11.27
N ARG A 22 -9.89 -9.43 -9.95
CA ARG A 22 -9.82 -8.11 -9.32
C ARG A 22 -8.40 -7.69 -8.95
N ARG A 23 -7.45 -8.63 -8.89
CA ARG A 23 -6.06 -8.33 -8.48
C ARG A 23 -5.33 -7.34 -9.39
N GLU A 24 -5.82 -7.20 -10.61
CA GLU A 24 -5.28 -6.27 -11.61
C GLU A 24 -6.08 -4.98 -11.75
N ASP A 25 -7.15 -4.81 -10.97
CA ASP A 25 -7.94 -3.58 -10.96
C ASP A 25 -7.06 -2.39 -10.54
N ASP A 26 -7.41 -1.21 -11.06
CA ASP A 26 -6.60 0.00 -10.85
C ASP A 26 -6.54 0.40 -9.37
N ASP A 27 -7.61 0.18 -8.60
CA ASP A 27 -7.64 0.43 -7.15
C ASP A 27 -6.65 -0.47 -6.39
N VAL A 28 -6.53 -1.74 -6.75
CA VAL A 28 -5.54 -2.68 -6.18
C VAL A 28 -4.12 -2.28 -6.56
N ARG A 29 -3.90 -1.82 -7.80
CA ARG A 29 -2.61 -1.33 -8.27
C ARG A 29 -2.19 -0.03 -7.56
N GLU A 30 -3.14 0.85 -7.26
CA GLU A 30 -2.87 2.06 -6.46
C GLU A 30 -2.33 1.71 -5.07
N ILE A 31 -2.90 0.71 -4.39
CA ILE A 31 -2.37 0.26 -3.08
C ILE A 31 -0.90 -0.15 -3.19
N ARG A 32 -0.53 -0.88 -4.25
CA ARG A 32 0.88 -1.26 -4.47
C ARG A 32 1.77 -0.03 -4.61
N TRP A 33 1.34 0.98 -5.37
CA TRP A 33 2.08 2.24 -5.48
C TRP A 33 2.19 2.99 -4.16
N MET A 34 1.13 3.04 -3.37
CA MET A 34 1.16 3.63 -2.03
C MET A 34 2.20 2.98 -1.11
N ILE A 35 2.46 1.67 -1.24
CA ILE A 35 3.51 0.97 -0.50
C ILE A 35 4.90 1.38 -0.98
N GLU A 36 5.09 1.56 -2.28
CA GLU A 36 6.36 2.05 -2.83
C GLU A 36 6.65 3.50 -2.40
N GLU A 37 5.63 4.36 -2.42
CA GLU A 37 5.74 5.74 -1.89
C GLU A 37 6.07 5.74 -0.39
N LEU A 38 5.47 4.85 0.39
CA LEU A 38 5.81 4.67 1.81
C LEU A 38 7.28 4.24 2.00
N ARG A 39 7.81 3.39 1.10
CA ARG A 39 9.22 2.98 1.13
C ARG A 39 10.14 4.15 0.84
N VAL A 40 9.84 4.93 -0.19
CA VAL A 40 10.59 6.14 -0.55
C VAL A 40 10.53 7.15 0.60
N SER A 41 9.37 7.35 1.23
CA SER A 41 9.23 8.31 2.34
C SER A 41 10.11 7.94 3.53
N PHE A 42 10.26 6.64 3.84
CA PHE A 42 11.15 6.20 4.92
C PHE A 42 12.64 6.29 4.54
N PHE A 43 12.98 6.06 3.27
CA PHE A 43 14.37 6.06 2.82
C PHE A 43 14.91 7.47 2.54
N ALA A 44 14.10 8.34 1.94
CA ALA A 44 14.50 9.65 1.44
C ALA A 44 13.53 10.76 1.87
N GLN A 45 13.46 11.03 3.18
CA GLN A 45 12.56 12.05 3.74
C GLN A 45 12.75 13.45 3.14
N GLN A 46 13.98 13.80 2.74
CA GLN A 46 14.30 15.09 2.13
C GLN A 46 13.76 15.25 0.70
N LEU A 47 13.53 14.16 -0.01
CA LEU A 47 12.98 14.18 -1.37
C LEU A 47 11.49 14.53 -1.38
N GLY A 48 10.81 14.29 -0.24
CA GLY A 48 9.36 14.42 -0.13
C GLY A 48 8.61 13.30 -0.85
N THR A 49 7.29 13.33 -0.74
CA THR A 49 6.38 12.47 -1.50
C THR A 49 5.35 13.37 -2.19
N PRO A 50 4.82 12.98 -3.36
CA PRO A 50 3.85 13.79 -4.09
C PRO A 50 2.56 14.04 -3.29
N TYR A 51 2.26 13.18 -2.32
CA TYR A 51 1.16 13.34 -1.37
C TYR A 51 1.55 12.76 -0.01
N PRO A 52 0.96 13.23 1.11
CA PRO A 52 1.29 12.72 2.44
C PRO A 52 0.99 11.22 2.56
N ILE A 53 2.03 10.38 2.67
CA ILE A 53 1.90 8.92 2.84
C ILE A 53 2.24 8.47 4.28
N SER A 54 1.55 7.44 4.76
CA SER A 54 1.83 6.78 6.04
C SER A 54 1.32 5.34 6.05
N ASP A 55 1.83 4.51 6.97
CA ASP A 55 1.36 3.13 7.16
C ASP A 55 -0.16 3.07 7.37
N LYS A 56 -0.70 3.96 8.21
CA LYS A 56 -2.15 4.07 8.44
C LYS A 56 -2.95 4.40 7.18
N ARG A 57 -2.45 5.28 6.31
CA ARG A 57 -3.15 5.64 5.06
C ARG A 57 -3.22 4.48 4.09
N VAL A 58 -2.14 3.70 3.97
CA VAL A 58 -2.15 2.49 3.12
C VAL A 58 -3.17 1.49 3.64
N LEU A 59 -3.19 1.24 4.95
CA LEU A 59 -4.16 0.33 5.58
C LEU A 59 -5.61 0.78 5.34
N GLN A 60 -5.90 2.06 5.53
CA GLN A 60 -7.25 2.62 5.28
C GLN A 60 -7.67 2.50 3.82
N ALA A 61 -6.75 2.71 2.87
CA ALA A 61 -7.06 2.57 1.45
C ALA A 61 -7.42 1.11 1.10
N MET A 62 -6.72 0.14 1.68
CA MET A 62 -7.10 -1.29 1.52
C MET A 62 -8.48 -1.60 2.12
N GLU A 63 -8.83 -1.00 3.26
CA GLU A 63 -10.16 -1.19 3.88
C GLU A 63 -11.30 -0.60 3.03
N GLN A 64 -11.03 0.47 2.27
CA GLN A 64 -12.02 1.08 1.37
C GLN A 64 -12.32 0.20 0.15
N ILE A 65 -11.34 -0.59 -0.29
CA ILE A 65 -11.52 -1.54 -1.37
C ILE A 65 -12.14 -2.81 -0.79
N THR A 66 -13.45 -2.96 -0.98
CA THR A 66 -14.18 -4.14 -0.50
C THR A 66 -13.69 -5.39 -1.25
N PRO A 67 -13.20 -6.42 -0.53
CA PRO A 67 -12.77 -7.66 -1.14
C PRO A 67 -13.91 -8.56 -1.64
#